data_AF-A0A060BSD5-F1
#
_entry.id   AF-A0A060BSD5-F1
#
_cell.length_a   1.000
_cell.length_b   1.000
_cell.length_c   1.000
_cell.angle_alpha   90.00
_cell.angle_beta   90.00
_cell.angle_gamma   90.00
#
_symmetry.space_group_name_H-M   'P 1'
#
loop_
_entity.id
_entity.type
_entity.pdbx_description
1 polymer ?
#
loop_
_entity_poly.entity_id
_entity_poly.type
_entity_poly.pdbx_seq_one_letter_code
_entity_poly.pdbx_strand_id
1 'polypeptide(L)'
;MEVIPQHVGFRKIELKDGQVLLNGKPILFKGVNRHEMDPDNGYAISRERMIQDIKLMKEFNINAVRTCHYPDNSLWYDLCDQYGLYVVAEAN
;
A
#
# COMPACT_ATOMS: atom_id res chain seq x y z
N MET A 1 9.37 -30.30 10.25
CA MET A 1 8.44 -29.70 9.26
C MET A 1 8.47 -28.20 9.48
N GLU A 2 8.87 -27.44 8.47
CA GLU A 2 8.88 -25.97 8.51
C GLU A 2 7.58 -25.44 7.90
N VAL A 3 7.02 -24.37 8.47
CA VAL A 3 5.76 -23.75 8.03
C VAL A 3 5.91 -22.24 8.04
N ILE A 4 5.57 -21.58 6.92
CA ILE A 4 5.53 -20.13 6.79
C ILE A 4 4.08 -19.71 6.51
N PRO A 5 3.35 -19.17 7.51
CA PRO A 5 1.98 -18.72 7.30
C PRO A 5 1.98 -17.42 6.48
N GLN A 6 1.05 -17.29 5.55
CA GLN A 6 0.87 -16.10 4.72
C GLN A 6 -0.63 -15.81 4.57
N HIS A 7 -1.01 -14.53 4.64
CA HIS A 7 -2.37 -14.12 4.35
C HIS A 7 -2.56 -13.98 2.84
N VAL A 8 -3.70 -14.43 2.31
CA VAL A 8 -4.00 -14.40 0.87
C VAL A 8 -5.30 -13.64 0.63
N GLY A 9 -5.22 -12.60 -0.18
CA GLY A 9 -6.37 -11.83 -0.67
C GLY A 9 -6.69 -12.17 -2.13
N PHE A 10 -7.80 -12.85 -2.38
CA PHE A 10 -8.26 -13.17 -3.73
C PHE A 10 -8.65 -11.90 -4.48
N ARG A 11 -7.87 -11.59 -5.53
CA ARG A 11 -8.11 -10.44 -6.39
C ARG A 11 -7.62 -10.70 -7.80
N LYS A 12 -8.27 -10.06 -8.76
CA LYS A 12 -7.87 -10.04 -10.16
C LYS A 12 -7.77 -8.58 -10.61
N ILE A 13 -6.59 -8.18 -11.08
CA ILE A 13 -6.35 -6.86 -11.65
C ILE A 13 -6.19 -7.03 -13.16
N GLU A 14 -6.92 -6.23 -13.94
CA GLU A 14 -6.94 -6.33 -15.40
C GLU A 14 -6.97 -4.95 -16.03
N LEU A 15 -6.30 -4.79 -17.18
CA LEU A 15 -6.51 -3.65 -18.07
C LEU A 15 -7.48 -4.08 -19.16
N LYS A 16 -8.67 -3.47 -19.20
CA LYS A 16 -9.70 -3.78 -20.19
C LYS A 16 -10.37 -2.50 -20.64
N ASP A 17 -10.55 -2.35 -21.95
CA ASP A 17 -11.20 -1.18 -22.56
C ASP A 17 -10.60 0.17 -22.09
N GLY A 18 -9.27 0.19 -21.86
CA GLY A 18 -8.54 1.36 -21.38
C GLY A 18 -8.68 1.66 -19.87
N GLN A 19 -9.32 0.79 -19.09
CA GLN A 19 -9.51 0.97 -17.65
C GLN A 19 -8.82 -0.12 -16.83
N VAL A 20 -8.26 0.27 -15.69
CA VAL A 20 -7.79 -0.69 -14.67
C VAL A 20 -8.98 -1.15 -13.85
N LEU A 21 -9.21 -2.46 -13.84
CA LEU A 21 -10.30 -3.12 -13.15
C LEU A 21 -9.76 -3.93 -11.96
N LEU A 22 -10.44 -3.89 -10.83
CA LEU A 22 -10.32 -4.87 -9.74
C LEU A 22 -11.58 -5.74 -9.74
N ASN A 23 -11.41 -7.05 -9.87
CA ASN A 23 -12.52 -8.01 -9.83
C ASN A 23 -13.66 -7.61 -10.78
N GLY A 24 -13.30 -7.16 -11.99
CA GLY A 24 -14.23 -6.73 -13.04
C GLY A 24 -14.84 -5.34 -12.87
N LYS A 25 -14.49 -4.57 -11.82
CA LYS A 25 -15.00 -3.21 -11.60
C LYS A 25 -13.90 -2.16 -11.79
N PRO A 26 -14.17 -1.04 -12.49
CA PRO A 26 -13.18 0.02 -12.69
C PRO A 26 -12.80 0.67 -11.36
N ILE A 27 -11.52 1.00 -11.21
CA ILE A 27 -10.97 1.61 -10.00
C ILE A 27 -10.83 3.12 -10.22
N LEU A 28 -11.33 3.92 -9.26
CA LEU A 28 -10.92 5.31 -9.10
C LEU A 28 -9.81 5.39 -8.04
N PHE A 29 -8.58 5.68 -8.46
CA PHE A 29 -7.47 5.87 -7.54
C PHE A 29 -7.57 7.25 -6.88
N LYS A 30 -7.81 7.26 -5.58
CA LYS A 30 -7.67 8.43 -4.70
C LYS A 30 -6.34 8.25 -3.98
N GLY A 31 -5.27 8.49 -4.74
CA GLY A 31 -3.91 8.11 -4.37
C GLY A 31 -3.06 9.25 -3.85
N VAL A 32 -2.07 8.90 -3.03
CA VAL A 32 -0.98 9.79 -2.60
C VAL A 32 0.38 9.15 -2.84
N ASN A 33 1.42 9.97 -2.96
CA ASN A 33 2.80 9.50 -2.89
C ASN A 33 3.26 9.52 -1.43
N ARG A 34 3.98 8.49 -1.00
CA ARG A 34 4.53 8.41 0.35
C ARG A 34 6.03 8.12 0.26
N HIS A 35 6.83 8.99 0.87
CA HIS A 35 8.21 8.69 1.24
C HIS A 35 8.22 8.10 2.66
N GLU A 36 9.15 7.18 2.90
CA GLU A 36 9.52 6.80 4.27
C GLU A 36 10.24 7.96 4.97
N MET A 37 9.49 8.79 5.70
CA MET A 37 10.05 9.89 6.47
C MET A 37 9.38 10.01 7.84
N ASP A 38 10.19 9.97 8.89
CA ASP A 38 9.80 10.25 10.27
C ASP A 38 10.58 11.49 10.75
N PRO A 39 9.91 12.46 11.40
CA PRO A 39 10.57 13.70 11.83
C PRO A 39 11.68 13.49 12.87
N ASP A 40 11.61 12.40 13.63
CA ASP A 40 12.53 12.13 14.74
C ASP A 40 13.65 11.15 14.33
N ASN A 41 13.36 10.22 13.40
CA ASN A 41 14.24 9.10 13.03
C ASN A 41 14.65 9.07 11.54
N GLY A 42 14.22 10.05 10.74
CA GLY A 42 14.51 10.10 9.30
C GLY A 42 13.87 8.93 8.56
N TYR A 43 14.66 8.17 7.79
CA TYR A 43 14.17 7.03 7.01
C TYR A 43 13.90 5.76 7.84
N ALA A 44 14.24 5.75 9.14
CA ALA A 44 13.97 4.62 10.02
C ALA A 44 12.55 4.69 10.60
N ILE A 45 11.56 4.26 9.83
CA ILE A 45 10.14 4.37 10.19
C ILE A 45 9.71 3.23 11.11
N SER A 46 9.04 3.56 12.22
CA SER A 46 8.43 2.58 13.11
C SER A 46 7.10 2.05 12.56
N ARG A 47 6.69 0.86 13.03
CA ARG A 47 5.38 0.28 12.70
C ARG A 47 4.23 1.22 13.07
N GLU A 48 4.34 1.90 14.21
CA GLU A 48 3.32 2.81 14.73
C GLU A 48 3.13 4.01 13.79
N ARG A 49 4.22 4.54 13.24
CA ARG A 49 4.20 5.62 12.25
C ARG A 49 3.59 5.18 10.92
N MET A 50 3.93 3.99 10.44
CA MET A 50 3.28 3.41 9.25
C MET A 50 1.76 3.28 9.45
N ILE A 51 1.32 2.78 10.61
CA ILE A 51 -0.11 2.65 10.93
C ILE A 51 -0.77 4.04 11.05
N GLN A 52 -0.06 5.02 11.61
CA GLN A 52 -0.53 6.40 11.68
C GLN A 52 -0.80 6.96 10.27
N ASP A 53 0.15 6.81 9.35
CA ASP A 53 0.00 7.22 7.95
C ASP A 53 -1.23 6.57 7.31
N ILE A 54 -1.38 5.25 7.47
CA ILE A 54 -2.51 4.49 6.94
C ILE A 54 -3.83 4.99 7.51
N LYS A 55 -3.94 5.16 8.82
CA LYS A 55 -5.17 5.64 9.46
C LYS A 55 -5.56 7.02 8.94
N LEU A 56 -4.60 7.93 8.83
CA LEU A 56 -4.83 9.26 8.28
C LEU A 56 -5.30 9.18 6.83
N MET A 57 -4.65 8.38 5.98
CA MET A 57 -5.11 8.14 4.61
C MET A 57 -6.57 7.67 4.57
N LYS A 58 -6.94 6.70 5.42
CA LYS A 58 -8.30 6.15 5.46
C LYS A 58 -9.32 7.15 5.97
N GLU A 59 -9.00 7.93 7.01
CA GLU A 59 -9.84 9.01 7.54
C GLU A 59 -10.13 10.07 6.48
N PHE A 60 -9.18 10.34 5.59
CA PHE A 60 -9.29 11.31 4.50
C PHE A 60 -9.71 10.68 3.15
N ASN A 61 -10.30 9.48 3.17
CA ASN A 61 -10.86 8.78 2.00
C ASN A 61 -9.85 8.44 0.89
N ILE A 62 -8.56 8.35 1.22
CA ILE A 62 -7.51 7.84 0.34
C ILE A 62 -7.61 6.31 0.26
N ASN A 63 -7.42 5.77 -0.94
CA ASN A 63 -7.50 4.33 -1.19
C ASN A 63 -6.25 3.75 -1.86
N ALA A 64 -5.28 4.57 -2.20
CA ALA A 64 -4.08 4.13 -2.90
C ALA A 64 -2.83 4.88 -2.44
N VAL A 65 -1.69 4.21 -2.53
CA VAL A 65 -0.38 4.78 -2.20
C VAL A 65 0.66 4.31 -3.22
N ARG A 66 1.58 5.20 -3.59
CA ARG A 66 2.78 4.88 -4.36
C ARG A 66 4.01 5.00 -3.46
N THR A 67 4.87 3.98 -3.46
CA THR A 67 6.14 3.98 -2.72
C THR A 67 7.16 4.82 -3.49
N CYS A 68 7.15 6.15 -3.28
CA CYS A 68 8.01 7.05 -4.05
C CYS A 68 9.39 7.17 -3.35
N HIS A 69 10.53 6.97 -4.00
CA HIS A 69 10.77 6.49 -5.37
C HIS A 69 11.60 5.19 -5.30
N TYR A 70 11.22 4.31 -4.39
CA TYR A 70 11.93 3.08 -4.05
C TYR A 70 10.98 2.10 -3.36
N PRO A 71 11.36 0.82 -3.23
CA PRO A 71 10.63 -0.13 -2.39
C PRO A 71 10.69 0.30 -0.93
N ASP A 72 9.53 0.37 -0.27
CA ASP A 72 9.43 0.65 1.16
C ASP A 72 9.81 -0.62 1.98
N ASN A 73 9.87 -0.48 3.31
CA ASN A 73 10.02 -1.61 4.23
C ASN A 73 8.97 -2.72 3.97
N SER A 74 9.36 -4.00 4.03
CA SER A 74 8.45 -5.13 3.76
C SER A 74 7.18 -5.12 4.62
N LEU A 75 7.27 -4.64 5.87
CA LEU A 75 6.14 -4.49 6.77
C LEU A 75 5.05 -3.54 6.22
N TRP A 76 5.43 -2.55 5.41
CA TRP A 76 4.48 -1.63 4.79
C TRP A 76 3.46 -2.37 3.92
N TYR A 77 3.91 -3.35 3.13
CA TYR A 77 3.05 -4.14 2.25
C TYR A 77 2.08 -5.02 3.04
N ASP A 78 2.54 -5.65 4.12
CA ASP A 78 1.68 -6.44 5.03
C ASP A 78 0.60 -5.56 5.67
N LEU A 79 0.94 -4.32 6.03
CA LEU A 79 -0.02 -3.36 6.56
C LEU A 79 -0.99 -2.88 5.48
N CYS A 80 -0.55 -2.62 4.25
CA CYS A 80 -1.45 -2.29 3.14
C CYS A 80 -2.44 -3.41 2.84
N ASP A 81 -2.01 -4.68 2.91
CA ASP A 81 -2.88 -5.84 2.77
C ASP A 81 -3.93 -5.91 3.90
N GLN A 82 -3.52 -5.64 5.14
CA GLN A 82 -4.42 -5.67 6.32
C GLN A 82 -5.45 -4.53 6.33
N TYR A 83 -5.05 -3.32 5.96
CA TYR A 83 -5.90 -2.12 6.05
C TYR A 83 -6.60 -1.74 4.74
N GLY A 84 -6.26 -2.42 3.64
CA GLY A 84 -6.85 -2.24 2.32
C GLY A 84 -6.44 -0.92 1.67
N LEU A 85 -5.27 -0.93 1.03
CA LEU A 85 -4.77 0.12 0.15
C LEU A 85 -4.29 -0.50 -1.17
N TYR A 86 -4.56 0.15 -2.29
CA TYR A 86 -3.90 -0.17 -3.56
C TYR A 86 -2.47 0.36 -3.54
N VAL A 87 -1.49 -0.50 -3.82
CA VAL A 87 -0.08 -0.12 -3.79
C VAL A 87 0.50 -0.14 -5.19
N VAL A 88 1.15 0.96 -5.57
CA VAL A 88 2.10 0.98 -6.69
C VAL A 88 3.51 0.91 -6.10
N ALA A 89 4.14 -0.26 -6.23
CA ALA A 89 5.52 -0.46 -5.81
C ALA A 89 6.46 0.05 -6.91
N GLU A 90 7.33 0.99 -6.56
CA GLU A 90 8.30 1.57 -7.48
C GLU A 90 9.71 1.02 -7.24
N ALA A 91 10.45 0.78 -8.32
CA ALA A 91 11.86 0.44 -8.25
C ALA A 91 12.70 1.69 -7.93
N ASN A 92 13.84 1.49 -7.26
CA ASN A 92 14.84 2.53 -7.03
C ASN A 92 15.69 2.79 -8.27
#